data_AF-A0A1F5P4F8-F1
#
_entry.id   AF-A0A1F5P4F8-F1
#
_cell.length_a   1.000
_cell.length_b   1.000
_cell.length_c   1.000
_cell.angle_alpha   90.00
_cell.angle_beta   90.00
_cell.angle_gamma   90.00
#
_symmetry.space_group_name_H-M   'P 1'
#
loop_
_entity.id
_entity.type
_entity.pdbx_description
1 polymer ?
#
loop_
_entity_poly.entity_id
_entity_poly.type
_entity_poly.pdbx_seq_one_letter_code
_entity_poly.pdbx_strand_id
1 'polypeptide(L)'
;MSFKACYTLDKNTTLNKNKMNEKQPEKELERVMLWLSEKMRCPLCGFRYNLERIKVIPGGIGKAGAVRVHTDCGECASSLLFALDVRGGEVMLCGIVTDLTYDDAFKFQNRQPLSADDVLNLHRLLADFDGNLNAVLPK
;
A
#
# COMPACT_ATOMS: atom_id res chain seq x y z
N MET A 1 -11.19 -12.47 4.56
CA MET A 1 -11.82 -11.81 3.39
C MET A 1 -10.90 -10.69 2.94
N SER A 2 -10.15 -10.87 1.85
CA SER A 2 -9.34 -9.78 1.25
C SER A 2 -10.21 -8.99 0.29
N PHE A 3 -10.56 -7.76 0.66
CA PHE A 3 -11.20 -6.82 -0.25
C PHE A 3 -10.14 -6.29 -1.23
N LYS A 4 -10.04 -6.94 -2.40
CA LYS A 4 -9.16 -6.52 -3.49
C LYS A 4 -9.89 -5.48 -4.35
N ALA A 5 -9.74 -4.20 -4.00
CA ALA A 5 -10.17 -3.12 -4.88
C ALA A 5 -9.04 -2.85 -5.89
N CYS A 6 -9.22 -3.36 -7.11
CA CYS A 6 -8.33 -3.09 -8.24
C CYS A 6 -9.03 -2.09 -9.14
N TYR A 7 -8.61 -0.83 -9.11
CA TYR A 7 -9.18 0.20 -9.97
C TYR A 7 -8.39 0.24 -11.27
N THR A 8 -9.07 -0.01 -12.39
CA THR A 8 -8.55 0.22 -13.73
C THR A 8 -9.12 1.56 -14.22
N LEU A 9 -8.25 2.50 -14.58
CA LEU A 9 -8.71 3.77 -15.16
C LEU A 9 -9.11 3.56 -16.63
N ASP A 10 -10.42 3.64 -16.92
CA ASP A 10 -10.92 3.74 -18.29
C ASP A 10 -10.79 5.17 -18.83
N LYS A 11 -10.24 5.28 -20.05
CA LYS A 11 -9.72 6.50 -20.70
C LYS A 11 -10.77 7.52 -21.19
N ASN A 12 -11.86 7.76 -20.47
CA ASN A 12 -12.86 8.77 -20.87
C ASN A 12 -12.69 10.16 -20.25
N THR A 13 -11.58 10.43 -19.56
CA THR A 13 -11.22 11.80 -19.15
C THR A 13 -10.07 12.28 -20.03
N THR A 14 -10.42 13.10 -21.03
CA THR A 14 -9.58 13.75 -22.05
C THR A 14 -8.07 13.81 -21.75
N LEU A 15 -7.29 12.95 -22.40
CA LEU A 15 -5.83 13.02 -22.42
C LEU A 15 -5.34 13.44 -23.82
N ASN A 16 -4.86 14.68 -23.87
CA ASN A 16 -4.21 15.31 -25.00
C ASN A 16 -2.94 14.50 -25.37
N LYS A 17 -2.91 14.02 -26.62
CA LYS A 17 -1.81 13.22 -27.18
C LYS A 17 -0.61 14.13 -27.42
N ASN A 18 0.37 14.12 -26.51
CA ASN A 18 1.70 14.64 -26.82
C ASN A 18 2.81 13.73 -26.31
N LYS A 19 3.87 13.70 -27.13
CA LYS A 19 4.84 12.64 -27.36
C LYS A 19 5.76 12.31 -26.19
N MET A 20 6.23 11.05 -26.21
CA MET A 20 7.27 10.42 -25.39
C MET A 20 8.41 11.35 -24.96
N ASN A 21 8.69 11.40 -23.66
CA ASN A 21 10.00 11.77 -23.13
C ASN A 21 10.32 10.95 -21.87
N GLU A 22 11.49 10.32 -21.86
CA GLU A 22 12.04 9.40 -20.85
C GLU A 22 12.32 10.06 -19.48
N LYS A 23 12.00 11.36 -19.31
CA LYS A 23 12.08 12.14 -18.05
C LYS A 23 10.74 12.29 -17.32
N GLN A 24 9.70 11.53 -17.67
CA GLN A 24 8.32 11.74 -17.20
C GLN A 24 7.84 11.13 -15.86
N PRO A 25 8.58 10.29 -15.10
CA PRO A 25 7.95 9.57 -13.98
C PRO A 25 7.49 10.49 -12.84
N GLU A 26 8.21 11.57 -12.54
CA GLU A 26 7.84 12.51 -11.46
C GLU A 26 6.57 13.32 -11.78
N LYS A 27 6.42 13.80 -13.01
CA LYS A 27 5.24 14.58 -13.43
C LYS A 27 3.97 13.72 -13.51
N GLU A 28 4.11 12.44 -13.84
CA GLU A 28 2.99 11.50 -13.85
C GLU A 28 2.58 11.13 -12.41
N LEU A 29 3.54 10.94 -11.49
CA LEU A 29 3.24 10.68 -10.07
C LEU A 29 2.49 11.84 -9.42
N GLU A 30 2.90 13.08 -9.66
CA GLU A 30 2.22 14.28 -9.13
C GLU A 30 0.76 14.37 -9.59
N ARG A 31 0.51 14.09 -10.88
CA ARG A 31 -0.86 14.03 -11.45
C ARG A 31 -1.71 12.97 -10.80
N VAL A 32 -1.14 11.79 -10.56
CA VAL A 32 -1.85 10.68 -9.93
C VAL A 32 -2.14 10.97 -8.46
N MET A 33 -1.20 11.61 -7.74
CA MET A 33 -1.43 12.07 -6.37
C MET A 33 -2.58 13.08 -6.29
N LEU A 34 -2.61 14.05 -7.20
CA LEU A 34 -3.72 15.00 -7.29
C LEU A 34 -5.05 14.29 -7.57
N TRP A 35 -5.09 13.30 -8.47
CA TRP A 35 -6.31 12.52 -8.72
C TRP A 35 -6.75 11.71 -7.49
N LEU A 36 -5.80 11.07 -6.79
CA LEU A 36 -6.08 10.29 -5.58
C LEU A 36 -6.75 11.17 -4.51
N SER A 37 -6.31 12.42 -4.36
CA SER A 37 -6.91 13.36 -3.41
C SER A 37 -8.40 13.62 -3.62
N GLU A 38 -8.83 13.63 -4.88
CA GLU A 38 -10.18 14.03 -5.24
C GLU A 38 -11.14 12.83 -5.20
N LYS A 39 -10.63 11.66 -5.60
CA LYS A 39 -11.45 10.47 -5.84
C LYS A 39 -11.36 9.42 -4.73
N MET A 40 -10.28 9.33 -3.97
CA MET A 40 -10.16 8.27 -2.97
C MET A 40 -11.10 8.48 -1.78
N ARG A 41 -11.80 7.40 -1.45
CA ARG A 41 -12.63 7.27 -0.26
C ARG A 41 -12.19 6.04 0.51
N CYS A 42 -12.33 6.10 1.83
CA CYS A 42 -12.11 4.97 2.71
C CYS A 42 -13.06 3.83 2.31
N PRO A 43 -12.53 2.63 2.01
CA PRO A 43 -13.38 1.49 1.63
C PRO A 43 -14.23 0.96 2.79
N LEU A 44 -13.95 1.37 4.03
CA LEU A 44 -14.72 0.95 5.20
C LEU A 44 -15.86 1.92 5.57
N CYS A 45 -15.59 3.23 5.60
CA CYS A 45 -16.56 4.24 6.05
C CYS A 45 -16.94 5.28 4.99
N GLY A 46 -16.32 5.28 3.81
CA GLY A 46 -16.61 6.23 2.73
C GLY A 46 -16.04 7.65 2.91
N PHE A 47 -15.34 7.91 4.02
CA PHE A 47 -14.65 9.18 4.28
C PHE A 47 -13.65 9.51 3.18
N ARG A 48 -13.61 10.77 2.72
CA ARG A 48 -12.65 11.21 1.69
C ARG A 48 -11.26 11.39 2.30
N TYR A 49 -10.25 10.76 1.71
CA TYR A 49 -8.88 10.94 2.18
C TYR A 49 -8.35 12.35 1.88
N ASN A 50 -7.57 12.91 2.80
CA ASN A 50 -6.82 14.16 2.60
C ASN A 50 -5.41 13.82 2.10
N LEU A 51 -4.90 14.58 1.12
CA LEU A 51 -3.52 14.50 0.60
C LEU A 51 -2.46 14.47 1.69
N GLU A 52 -2.62 15.29 2.73
CA GLU A 52 -1.65 15.41 3.82
C GLU A 52 -1.47 14.09 4.59
N ARG A 53 -2.45 13.18 4.51
CA ARG A 53 -2.43 11.87 5.16
C ARG A 53 -1.97 10.76 4.21
N ILE A 54 -1.68 11.07 2.96
CA ILE A 54 -1.17 10.11 1.97
C ILE A 54 0.35 10.20 1.97
N LYS A 55 1.00 9.15 2.46
CA LYS A 55 2.45 9.09 2.62
C LYS A 55 3.04 8.07 1.67
N VAL A 56 3.99 8.50 0.85
CA VAL A 56 4.80 7.59 0.03
C VAL A 56 5.81 6.89 0.93
N ILE A 57 5.93 5.58 0.82
CA ILE A 57 6.93 4.81 1.57
C ILE A 57 8.28 4.88 0.83
N PRO A 58 9.33 5.49 1.41
CA PRO A 58 10.63 5.68 0.74
C PRO A 58 11.35 4.36 0.49
N GLY A 59 12.08 4.26 -0.63
CA GLY A 59 12.78 3.04 -1.05
C GLY A 59 11.86 1.94 -1.56
N GLY A 60 10.56 2.20 -1.62
CA GLY A 60 9.50 1.25 -1.95
C GLY A 60 9.16 1.13 -3.44
N ILE A 61 10.12 1.30 -4.36
CA ILE A 61 9.88 0.89 -5.75
C ILE A 61 9.80 -0.63 -5.74
N GLY A 62 8.62 -1.21 -5.96
CA GLY A 62 8.48 -2.67 -6.08
C GLY A 62 9.36 -3.22 -7.22
N LYS A 63 9.56 -4.54 -7.29
CA LYS A 63 10.32 -5.19 -8.39
C LYS A 63 9.83 -4.82 -9.81
N ALA A 64 8.66 -4.20 -9.93
CA ALA A 64 8.03 -3.77 -11.17
C ALA A 64 7.99 -2.24 -11.39
N GLY A 65 8.61 -1.41 -10.55
CA GLY A 65 8.55 0.05 -10.71
C GLY A 65 7.41 0.75 -9.95
N ALA A 66 6.54 -0.02 -9.27
CA ALA A 66 5.38 0.51 -8.56
C ALA A 66 5.76 1.26 -7.28
N VAL A 67 5.12 2.40 -7.03
CA VAL A 67 5.25 3.24 -5.83
C VAL A 67 4.32 2.70 -4.74
N ARG A 68 4.83 2.51 -3.53
CA ARG A 68 4.03 2.12 -2.36
C ARG A 68 3.59 3.35 -1.56
N VAL A 69 2.33 3.35 -1.19
CA VAL A 69 1.70 4.49 -0.51
C VAL A 69 0.84 3.97 0.63
N HIS A 70 0.91 4.69 1.75
CA HIS A 70 0.15 4.41 2.96
C HIS A 70 -0.72 5.60 3.32
N THR A 71 -1.93 5.34 3.83
CA THR A 71 -2.79 6.39 4.37
C THR A 71 -3.67 5.88 5.50
N ASP A 72 -3.89 6.74 6.50
CA ASP A 72 -4.78 6.48 7.62
C ASP A 72 -6.08 7.27 7.47
N CYS A 73 -7.21 6.59 7.68
CA CYS A 73 -8.51 7.25 7.70
C CYS A 73 -8.66 8.10 8.97
N GLY A 74 -9.00 9.38 8.82
CA GLY A 74 -9.23 10.29 9.94
C GLY A 74 -10.52 10.01 10.73
N GLU A 75 -11.45 9.23 10.17
CA GLU A 75 -12.77 8.97 10.76
C GLU A 75 -12.82 7.62 11.50
N CYS A 76 -12.46 6.54 10.82
CA CYS A 76 -12.57 5.17 11.37
C CYS A 76 -11.24 4.54 11.77
N ALA A 77 -10.14 5.30 11.71
CA ALA A 77 -8.78 4.87 12.07
C ALA A 77 -8.24 3.66 11.30
N SER A 78 -8.89 3.24 10.20
CA SER A 78 -8.37 2.17 9.34
C SER A 78 -7.16 2.64 8.54
N SER A 79 -6.17 1.77 8.35
CA SER A 79 -5.03 2.02 7.48
C SER A 79 -5.23 1.34 6.12
N LEU A 80 -4.76 2.01 5.07
CA LEU A 80 -4.76 1.50 3.70
C LEU A 80 -3.34 1.54 3.17
N LEU A 81 -2.84 0.38 2.73
CA LEU A 81 -1.58 0.26 2.03
C LEU A 81 -1.87 -0.09 0.57
N PHE A 82 -1.31 0.65 -0.37
CA PHE A 82 -1.51 0.38 -1.78
C PHE A 82 -0.25 0.56 -2.62
N ALA A 83 -0.18 -0.22 -3.70
CA ALA A 83 0.80 -0.08 -4.75
C ALA A 83 0.18 0.64 -5.93
N LEU A 84 0.91 1.63 -6.44
CA LEU A 84 0.58 2.44 -7.59
C LEU A 84 1.59 2.16 -8.71
N ASP A 85 1.10 1.71 -9.85
CA ASP A 85 1.91 1.55 -11.06
C ASP A 85 1.32 2.41 -12.19
N VAL A 86 2.18 3.12 -12.93
CA VAL A 86 1.79 3.99 -14.04
C VAL A 86 2.55 3.56 -15.29
N ARG A 87 1.85 2.90 -16.23
CA ARG A 87 2.46 2.37 -17.46
C ARG A 87 1.62 2.76 -18.66
N GLY A 88 2.22 3.41 -19.64
CA GLY A 88 1.55 3.76 -20.90
C GLY A 88 0.31 4.67 -20.73
N GLY A 89 0.26 5.49 -19.67
CA GLY A 89 -0.88 6.33 -19.34
C GLY A 89 -2.03 5.61 -18.64
N GLU A 90 -1.86 4.35 -18.27
CA GLU A 90 -2.78 3.60 -17.41
C GLU A 90 -2.23 3.59 -15.99
N VAL A 91 -3.13 3.85 -15.03
CA VAL A 91 -2.82 3.76 -13.60
C VAL A 91 -3.43 2.49 -13.07
N MET A 92 -2.61 1.64 -12.48
CA MET A 92 -3.03 0.46 -11.76
C MET A 92 -2.84 0.70 -10.26
N LEU A 93 -3.94 0.62 -9.53
CA LEU A 93 -3.97 0.76 -8.08
C LEU A 93 -4.40 -0.56 -7.46
N CYS A 94 -3.54 -1.16 -6.63
CA CYS A 94 -3.88 -2.34 -5.84
C CYS A 94 -3.66 -2.05 -4.36
N GLY A 95 -4.74 -2.02 -3.60
CA GLY A 95 -4.71 -1.72 -2.16
C GLY A 95 -5.21 -2.85 -1.29
N ILE A 96 -4.78 -2.82 -0.03
CA ILE A 96 -5.27 -3.67 1.05
C ILE A 96 -5.56 -2.82 2.29
N VAL A 97 -6.71 -3.07 2.90
CA VAL A 97 -7.03 -2.55 4.24
C VAL A 97 -6.18 -3.32 5.24
N THR A 98 -5.47 -2.60 6.08
CA THR A 98 -4.50 -3.16 7.03
C THR A 98 -4.56 -2.40 8.34
N ASP A 99 -4.00 -3.00 9.37
CA ASP A 99 -3.69 -2.43 10.67
C ASP A 99 -2.26 -1.87 10.75
N LEU A 100 -1.46 -1.99 9.68
CA LEU A 100 -0.10 -1.47 9.65
C LEU A 100 -0.11 0.06 9.69
N THR A 101 0.60 0.62 10.67
CA THR A 101 0.95 2.04 10.67
C THR A 101 1.94 2.36 9.54
N TYR A 102 2.16 3.64 9.27
CA TYR A 102 3.18 4.06 8.32
C TYR A 102 4.57 3.49 8.69
N ASP A 103 4.92 3.54 9.98
CA ASP A 103 6.21 3.09 10.47
C ASP A 103 6.35 1.56 10.36
N ASP A 104 5.27 0.82 10.61
CA ASP A 104 5.25 -0.64 10.40
C ASP A 104 5.41 -0.97 8.91
N ALA A 105 4.62 -0.32 8.05
CA ALA A 105 4.69 -0.51 6.61
C ALA A 105 6.11 -0.22 6.09
N PHE A 106 6.75 0.84 6.58
CA PHE A 106 8.15 1.17 6.27
C PHE A 106 9.14 0.14 6.81
N LYS A 107 8.98 -0.33 8.05
CA LYS A 107 9.84 -1.33 8.68
C LYS A 107 9.79 -2.69 8.00
N PHE A 108 8.60 -3.13 7.59
CA PHE A 108 8.39 -4.45 6.99
C PHE A 108 8.56 -4.47 5.47
N GLN A 109 8.69 -3.31 4.81
CA GLN A 109 8.69 -3.20 3.34
C GLN A 109 9.74 -4.04 2.60
N ASN A 110 10.85 -4.38 3.28
CA ASN A 110 11.98 -5.13 2.73
C ASN A 110 12.20 -6.46 3.46
N ARG A 111 11.28 -6.85 4.35
CA ARG A 111 11.33 -8.15 5.02
C ARG A 111 10.91 -9.25 4.06
N GLN A 112 11.41 -10.46 4.29
CA GLN A 112 10.98 -11.62 3.53
C GLN A 112 9.50 -11.93 3.82
N PRO A 113 8.71 -12.32 2.80
CA PRO A 113 7.38 -12.85 3.03
C PRO A 113 7.44 -14.05 3.97
N LEU A 114 6.39 -14.24 4.77
CA LEU A 114 6.24 -15.43 5.60
C LEU A 114 6.13 -16.66 4.69
N SER A 115 6.94 -17.67 4.99
CA SER A 115 6.90 -18.98 4.34
C SER A 115 5.91 -19.92 5.04
N ALA A 116 5.58 -21.03 4.39
CA ALA A 116 4.77 -22.07 5.01
C ALA A 116 5.47 -22.68 6.24
N ASP A 117 6.79 -22.81 6.19
CA ASP A 117 7.58 -23.34 7.30
C ASP A 117 7.53 -22.41 8.52
N ASP A 118 7.55 -21.09 8.33
CA ASP A 118 7.40 -20.13 9.43
C ASP A 118 6.07 -20.36 10.18
N VAL A 119 4.98 -20.60 9.45
CA VAL A 119 3.66 -20.86 10.03
C VAL A 119 3.62 -22.21 10.76
N LEU A 120 4.19 -23.26 10.16
CA LEU A 120 4.25 -24.59 10.78
C LEU A 120 5.12 -24.60 12.04
N ASN A 121 6.24 -23.88 12.02
CA ASN A 121 7.12 -23.75 13.18
C ASN A 121 6.43 -22.99 14.31
N LEU A 122 5.73 -21.90 13.99
CA LEU A 122 4.94 -21.17 14.97
C LEU A 122 3.83 -22.04 15.56
N HIS A 123 3.12 -22.82 14.74
CA HIS A 123 2.07 -23.72 15.22
C HIS A 123 2.61 -24.77 16.20
N ARG A 124 3.73 -25.42 15.87
CA ARG A 124 4.39 -26.39 16.76
C ARG A 124 4.83 -25.75 18.06
N LEU A 125 5.45 -24.55 17.98
CA LEU A 125 5.85 -23.80 19.15
C LEU A 125 4.65 -23.51 20.06
N LEU A 126 3.55 -23.01 19.50
CA LEU A 126 2.35 -22.67 20.26
C LEU A 126 1.63 -23.89 20.86
N ALA A 127 1.75 -25.07 20.26
CA ALA A 127 1.15 -26.29 20.79
C ALA A 127 1.79 -26.72 22.13
N ASP A 128 3.10 -26.52 22.26
CA ASP A 128 3.87 -26.88 23.46
C ASP A 128 4.14 -25.67 24.37
N PHE A 129 3.61 -24.49 24.02
CA PHE A 129 3.90 -23.23 24.71
C PHE A 129 3.15 -23.14 26.04
N ASP A 130 3.89 -22.89 27.13
CA ASP A 130 3.37 -22.74 28.50
C ASP A 130 2.82 -21.34 28.82
N GLY A 131 2.84 -20.42 27.84
CA GLY A 131 2.41 -19.04 28.02
C GLY A 131 3.53 -18.08 28.46
N ASN A 132 4.76 -18.55 28.68
CA ASN A 132 5.86 -17.74 29.20
C ASN A 132 6.73 -17.11 28.09
N LEU A 133 6.48 -15.84 27.77
CA LEU A 133 7.24 -15.11 26.74
C LEU A 133 8.59 -14.54 27.22
N ASN A 134 8.88 -14.60 28.52
CA ASN A 134 10.11 -13.99 29.07
C ASN A 134 11.40 -14.67 28.59
N ALA A 135 11.31 -15.94 28.18
CA ALA A 135 12.46 -16.68 27.67
C ALA A 135 12.77 -16.37 26.20
N VAL A 136 11.83 -15.79 25.45
CA VAL A 136 11.90 -15.63 23.99
C VAL A 136 12.04 -14.17 23.57
N LEU A 137 11.55 -13.22 24.37
CA LEU A 137 11.68 -11.80 24.06
C LEU A 137 13.09 -11.27 24.41
N PRO A 138 13.76 -10.57 23.49
CA PRO A 138 15.00 -9.88 23.83
C PRO A 138 14.70 -8.82 24.91
N LYS A 139 15.55 -8.77 25.94
CA LYS A 139 15.52 -7.74 26.98
C LYS A 139 15.89 -6.37 26.43
#